data_AF-A0AAV3XU01-F1
#
_entry.id   AF-A0AAV3XU01-F1
#
_cell.length_a   1.000
_cell.length_b   1.000
_cell.length_c   1.000
_cell.angle_alpha   90.00
_cell.angle_beta   90.00
_cell.angle_gamma   90.00
#
_symmetry.space_group_name_H-M   'P 1'
#
loop_
_entity.id
_entity.type
_entity.pdbx_description
1 polymer ?
#
loop_
_entity_poly.entity_id
_entity_poly.type
_entity_poly.pdbx_seq_one_letter_code
_entity_poly.pdbx_strand_id
1 'polypeptide(L)'
;MDNKDRLNKMARLVFNQGNLGQLKEAMNVLLDVYADMLAVPFEHGTCFSHDDILERLEQIDQKKWRPIRNMFLMDPFYGYSKGNFSEDEKISPAKLMLDLINVMDQIKTDQTNKIEHYQVTMAKLSKEKQDTENTLAKTERLLREERSFNSHDRTDLKTAQGSITFLEGVLKEKNEKIAELQREKNVQLWEREKERLFGETEKKIKNLENEVAEQKRINDSITRKLLQIEENNKMLRMKQDLSKGSFPPSTNKSNEELKRAIYLLEKDVIFLEQNLYEQQRTFATILLGVKTDLLIISDNLTDPDTGQVIDKDFVRVCDITSKLFQAMKDGEIQDAQKSLPPHYSYLPSDFKIKRIKRISRSKIQIPILNDKDEYG
;
A
#
# COMPACT_ATOMS: atom_id res chain seq x y z
N MET A 1 -7.91 58.62 82.50
CA MET A 1 -9.20 57.92 82.62
C MET A 1 -8.94 56.70 83.47
N ASP A 2 -9.64 56.50 84.57
CA ASP A 2 -9.46 55.31 85.41
C ASP A 2 -9.87 54.04 84.61
N ASN A 3 -9.17 52.91 84.80
CA ASN A 3 -9.47 51.63 84.13
C ASN A 3 -10.94 51.23 84.36
N LYS A 4 -11.45 51.48 85.56
CA LYS A 4 -12.83 51.20 85.94
C LYS A 4 -13.84 52.04 85.15
N ASP A 5 -13.54 53.30 84.87
CA ASP A 5 -14.39 54.19 84.08
C ASP A 5 -14.41 53.79 82.60
N ARG A 6 -13.27 53.34 82.07
CA ARG A 6 -13.17 52.83 80.70
C ARG A 6 -13.99 51.55 80.53
N LEU A 7 -13.84 50.60 81.46
CA LEU A 7 -14.61 49.35 81.50
C LEU A 7 -16.12 49.61 81.63
N ASN A 8 -16.54 50.51 82.52
CA ASN A 8 -17.94 50.84 82.71
C ASN A 8 -18.54 51.53 81.47
N LYS A 9 -17.76 52.35 80.75
CA LYS A 9 -18.20 52.95 79.50
C LYS A 9 -18.31 51.93 78.37
N MET A 10 -17.33 51.04 78.22
CA MET A 10 -17.40 49.92 77.28
C MET A 10 -18.61 49.03 77.58
N ALA A 11 -18.85 48.70 78.84
CA ALA A 11 -19.99 47.89 79.26
C ALA A 11 -21.32 48.59 78.97
N ARG A 12 -21.45 49.89 79.23
CA ARG A 12 -22.67 50.65 78.90
C ARG A 12 -22.91 50.78 77.39
N LEU A 13 -21.85 50.86 76.61
CA LEU A 13 -21.92 50.90 75.16
C LEU A 13 -22.38 49.55 74.61
N VAL A 14 -21.77 48.45 75.06
CA VAL A 14 -22.04 47.08 74.55
C VAL A 14 -23.35 46.54 75.09
N PHE A 15 -23.59 46.63 76.40
CA PHE A 15 -24.75 46.03 77.06
C PHE A 15 -25.97 46.95 77.13
N ASN A 16 -26.02 47.98 76.29
CA ASN A 16 -27.26 48.71 76.07
C ASN A 16 -28.25 47.82 75.31
N GLN A 17 -29.50 47.74 75.79
CA GLN A 17 -30.53 46.89 75.19
C GLN A 17 -30.74 47.14 73.69
N GLY A 18 -30.71 48.40 73.25
CA GLY A 18 -30.84 48.75 71.83
C GLY A 18 -29.65 48.25 71.01
N ASN A 19 -28.44 48.41 71.55
CA ASN A 19 -27.22 48.02 70.85
C ASN A 19 -27.03 46.49 70.79
N LEU A 20 -27.37 45.78 71.87
CA LEU A 20 -27.43 44.32 71.89
C LEU A 20 -28.49 43.79 70.90
N GLY A 21 -29.63 44.49 70.78
CA GLY A 21 -30.66 44.16 69.81
C GLY A 21 -30.16 44.27 68.37
N GLN A 22 -29.47 45.37 68.04
CA GLN A 22 -28.88 45.57 66.71
C GLN A 22 -27.77 44.55 66.41
N LEU A 23 -26.92 44.24 67.40
CA LEU A 23 -25.85 43.25 67.25
C LEU A 23 -26.43 41.85 67.01
N LYS A 24 -27.42 41.44 67.81
CA LYS A 24 -28.12 40.16 67.64
C LYS A 24 -28.73 40.04 66.24
N GLU A 25 -29.43 41.09 65.79
CA GLU A 25 -30.05 41.09 64.47
C GLU A 25 -28.99 40.99 63.35
N ALA A 26 -27.90 41.76 63.45
CA ALA A 26 -26.81 41.72 62.48
C ALA A 26 -26.14 40.33 62.41
N MET A 27 -25.87 39.72 63.57
CA MET A 27 -25.27 38.39 63.66
C MET A 27 -26.20 37.31 63.11
N ASN A 28 -27.49 37.36 63.41
CA ASN A 28 -28.47 36.41 62.88
C ASN A 28 -28.52 36.49 61.34
N VAL A 29 -28.63 37.68 60.77
CA VAL A 29 -28.71 37.84 59.30
C VAL A 29 -27.41 37.36 58.62
N LEU A 30 -26.25 37.59 59.25
CA LEU A 30 -24.97 37.07 58.75
C LEU A 30 -24.89 35.54 58.84
N LEU A 31 -25.36 34.94 59.93
CA LEU A 31 -25.42 33.49 60.10
C LEU A 31 -26.43 32.83 59.14
N ASP A 32 -27.55 33.49 58.84
CA ASP A 32 -28.51 33.04 57.84
C ASP A 32 -27.88 32.99 56.45
N VAL A 33 -27.11 34.03 56.07
CA VAL A 33 -26.33 34.02 54.81
C VAL A 33 -25.32 32.87 54.78
N TYR A 34 -24.64 32.57 55.89
CA TYR A 34 -23.72 31.43 55.94
C TYR A 34 -24.46 30.09 55.86
N ALA A 35 -25.61 29.96 56.52
CA ALA A 35 -26.44 28.77 56.44
C ALA A 35 -26.90 28.54 54.99
N ASP A 36 -27.33 29.60 54.29
CA ASP A 36 -27.70 29.56 52.88
C ASP A 36 -26.53 29.08 52.00
N MET A 37 -25.31 29.58 52.23
CA MET A 37 -24.11 29.16 51.49
C MET A 37 -23.70 27.71 51.77
N LEU A 38 -23.89 27.23 53.00
CA LEU A 38 -23.49 25.88 53.43
C LEU A 38 -24.51 24.80 53.10
N ALA A 39 -25.78 25.16 52.87
CA ALA A 39 -26.87 24.21 52.67
C ALA A 39 -26.79 23.41 51.36
N VAL A 40 -25.91 23.78 50.41
CA VAL A 40 -25.84 23.15 49.08
C VAL A 40 -24.41 22.69 48.75
N PRO A 41 -24.20 21.41 48.39
CA PRO A 41 -22.88 20.90 48.01
C PRO A 41 -22.38 21.55 46.71
N PHE A 42 -21.11 21.92 46.70
CA PHE A 42 -20.40 22.64 45.62
C PHE A 42 -20.15 21.78 44.36
N GLU A 43 -20.96 20.76 44.10
CA GLU A 43 -20.64 19.76 43.07
C GLU A 43 -21.02 20.19 41.65
N HIS A 44 -21.97 21.12 41.46
CA HIS A 44 -22.49 21.49 40.12
C HIS A 44 -22.62 23.01 39.83
N GLY A 45 -21.82 23.84 40.50
CA GLY A 45 -21.95 25.31 40.41
C GLY A 45 -22.96 25.86 41.43
N THR A 46 -22.99 27.19 41.61
CA THR A 46 -23.79 27.85 42.64
C THR A 46 -25.28 27.87 42.28
N CYS A 47 -26.14 27.55 43.25
CA CYS A 47 -27.60 27.70 43.15
C CYS A 47 -28.09 29.14 43.44
N PHE A 48 -27.16 30.06 43.66
CA PHE A 48 -27.37 31.48 43.91
C PHE A 48 -26.48 32.31 42.97
N SER A 49 -26.95 33.51 42.61
CA SER A 49 -26.06 34.47 41.96
C SER A 49 -25.04 34.97 42.97
N HIS A 50 -23.77 34.98 42.59
CA HIS A 50 -22.72 35.57 43.42
C HIS A 50 -23.01 37.06 43.68
N ASP A 51 -23.64 37.75 42.72
CA ASP A 51 -24.04 39.16 42.85
C ASP A 51 -25.12 39.34 43.92
N ASP A 52 -26.10 38.44 44.02
CA ASP A 52 -27.17 38.51 45.02
C ASP A 52 -26.61 38.36 46.44
N ILE A 53 -25.62 37.47 46.61
CA ILE A 53 -24.94 37.26 47.90
C ILE A 53 -24.06 38.46 48.26
N LEU A 54 -23.31 38.99 47.31
CA LEU A 54 -22.50 40.20 47.52
C LEU A 54 -23.39 41.39 47.90
N GLU A 55 -24.51 41.59 47.22
CA GLU A 55 -25.46 42.64 47.55
C GLU A 55 -26.04 42.46 48.96
N ARG A 56 -26.43 41.24 49.35
CA ARG A 56 -26.88 40.96 50.72
C ARG A 56 -25.81 41.26 51.76
N LEU A 57 -24.56 40.86 51.53
CA LEU A 57 -23.42 41.16 52.42
C LEU A 57 -23.12 42.66 52.51
N GLU A 58 -23.27 43.40 51.41
CA GLU A 58 -23.13 44.85 51.37
C GLU A 58 -24.27 45.53 52.13
N GLN A 59 -25.51 45.09 51.97
CA GLN A 59 -26.64 45.62 52.73
C GLN A 59 -26.48 45.37 54.24
N ILE A 60 -25.96 44.21 54.65
CA ILE A 60 -25.59 43.92 56.03
C ILE A 60 -24.48 44.88 56.50
N ASP A 61 -23.49 45.18 55.64
CA ASP A 61 -22.46 46.19 55.94
C ASP A 61 -23.09 47.53 56.27
N GLN A 62 -23.84 48.06 55.32
CA GLN A 62 -24.26 49.45 55.34
C GLN A 62 -25.31 49.69 56.41
N LYS A 63 -26.27 48.77 56.56
CA LYS A 63 -27.46 48.97 57.40
C LYS A 63 -27.26 48.52 58.84
N LYS A 64 -26.41 47.53 59.10
CA LYS A 64 -26.31 46.87 60.41
C LYS A 64 -24.90 46.95 60.98
N TRP A 65 -23.87 46.63 60.20
CA TRP A 65 -22.51 46.47 60.72
C TRP A 65 -21.73 47.78 60.84
N ARG A 66 -21.76 48.63 59.82
CA ARG A 66 -21.08 49.92 59.78
C ARG A 66 -21.56 50.89 60.87
N PRO A 67 -22.86 51.01 61.19
CA PRO A 67 -23.33 51.81 62.32
C PRO A 67 -22.78 51.33 63.66
N ILE A 68 -22.78 50.01 63.89
CA ILE A 68 -22.17 49.38 65.07
C ILE A 68 -20.68 49.72 65.09
N ARG A 69 -19.92 49.48 64.02
CA ARG A 69 -18.48 49.79 63.95
C ARG A 69 -18.19 51.27 64.22
N ASN A 70 -18.97 52.19 63.67
CA ASN A 70 -18.78 53.61 63.87
C ASN A 70 -19.03 54.02 65.32
N MET A 71 -20.03 53.42 65.97
CA MET A 71 -20.37 53.70 67.37
C MET A 71 -19.45 53.00 68.38
N PHE A 72 -18.92 51.82 68.03
CA PHE A 72 -18.17 50.94 68.94
C PHE A 72 -16.65 50.96 68.76
N LEU A 73 -16.17 51.10 67.53
CA LEU A 73 -14.78 50.78 67.16
C LEU A 73 -14.01 51.99 66.61
N MET A 74 -14.70 52.94 65.97
CA MET A 74 -14.05 54.09 65.30
C MET A 74 -14.02 55.37 66.13
N ASP A 75 -14.70 55.43 67.28
CA ASP A 75 -14.67 56.60 68.13
C ASP A 75 -13.35 56.63 68.96
N PRO A 76 -12.41 57.57 68.70
CA PRO A 76 -11.15 57.68 69.45
C PRO A 76 -11.36 57.90 70.96
N PHE A 77 -12.59 58.21 71.39
CA PHE A 77 -12.99 58.41 72.78
C PHE A 77 -12.82 57.19 73.68
N TYR A 78 -12.85 55.96 73.15
CA TYR A 78 -12.90 54.72 73.96
C TYR A 78 -11.62 53.87 73.93
N GLY A 79 -10.59 54.29 73.19
CA GLY A 79 -9.25 53.68 73.24
C GLY A 79 -9.13 52.25 72.72
N TYR A 80 -10.17 51.70 72.09
CA TYR A 80 -10.20 50.31 71.63
C TYR A 80 -9.14 50.02 70.56
N SER A 81 -8.93 50.98 69.66
CA SER A 81 -7.99 50.90 68.53
C SER A 81 -6.51 50.96 68.91
N LYS A 82 -6.18 51.32 70.16
CA LYS A 82 -4.78 51.50 70.60
C LYS A 82 -4.15 50.27 71.26
N GLY A 83 -4.87 49.15 71.38
CA GLY A 83 -4.32 47.84 71.77
C GLY A 83 -3.83 47.68 73.23
N ASN A 84 -3.72 48.76 74.01
CA ASN A 84 -3.21 48.72 75.39
C ASN A 84 -4.32 48.42 76.42
N PHE A 85 -4.77 47.16 76.43
CA PHE A 85 -5.68 46.61 77.44
C PHE A 85 -4.91 45.89 78.54
N SER A 86 -5.30 46.08 79.81
CA SER A 86 -4.78 45.26 80.91
C SER A 86 -5.31 43.82 80.83
N GLU A 87 -4.69 42.89 81.57
CA GLU A 87 -5.14 41.48 81.60
C GLU A 87 -6.61 41.34 82.04
N ASP A 88 -7.03 42.14 83.02
CA ASP A 88 -8.44 42.16 83.47
C ASP A 88 -9.40 42.69 82.39
N GLU A 89 -8.94 43.64 81.57
CA GLU A 89 -9.74 44.20 80.48
C GLU A 89 -9.87 43.24 79.31
N LYS A 90 -8.86 42.39 79.06
CA LYS A 90 -8.91 41.36 78.01
C LYS A 90 -9.98 40.31 78.29
N ILE A 91 -10.24 40.02 79.57
CA ILE A 91 -11.25 39.03 80.01
C ILE A 91 -12.63 39.70 80.19
N SER A 92 -12.72 41.02 80.07
CA SER A 92 -13.98 41.75 80.18
C SER A 92 -14.97 41.28 79.10
N PRO A 93 -16.22 40.93 79.48
CA PRO A 93 -17.25 40.54 78.53
C PRO A 93 -17.49 41.56 77.40
N ALA A 94 -17.35 42.86 77.70
CA ALA A 94 -17.49 43.92 76.70
C ALA A 94 -16.34 43.90 75.68
N LYS A 95 -15.11 43.57 76.11
CA LYS A 95 -13.94 43.45 75.24
C LYS A 95 -14.06 42.22 74.34
N LEU A 96 -14.43 41.08 74.91
CA LEU A 96 -14.65 39.84 74.16
C LEU A 96 -15.73 39.99 73.10
N MET A 97 -16.80 40.73 73.39
CA MET A 97 -17.84 41.05 72.39
C MET A 97 -17.34 41.92 71.25
N LEU A 98 -16.49 42.90 71.53
CA LEU A 98 -15.88 43.74 70.48
C LEU A 98 -14.84 42.96 69.65
N ASP A 99 -14.12 42.02 70.25
CA ASP A 99 -13.24 41.10 69.52
C ASP A 99 -14.04 40.17 68.62
N LEU A 100 -15.17 39.65 69.10
CA LEU A 100 -16.08 38.85 68.28
C LEU A 100 -16.59 39.63 67.07
N ILE A 101 -16.93 40.91 67.25
CA ILE A 101 -17.30 41.80 66.14
C ILE A 101 -16.14 41.92 65.13
N ASN A 102 -14.91 42.15 65.57
CA ASN A 102 -13.77 42.22 64.65
C ASN A 102 -13.51 40.91 63.89
N VAL A 103 -13.63 39.76 64.57
CA VAL A 103 -13.49 38.44 63.93
C VAL A 103 -14.57 38.23 62.87
N MET A 104 -15.82 38.59 63.17
CA MET A 104 -16.93 38.48 62.22
C MET A 104 -16.75 39.40 61.01
N ASP A 105 -16.18 40.59 61.21
CA ASP A 105 -15.80 41.52 60.12
C ASP A 105 -14.72 40.90 59.21
N GLN A 106 -13.69 40.31 59.81
CA GLN A 106 -12.62 39.65 59.06
C GLN A 106 -13.15 38.47 58.24
N ILE A 107 -14.00 37.62 58.83
CA ILE A 107 -14.60 36.47 58.10
C ILE A 107 -15.40 36.98 56.91
N LYS A 108 -16.16 38.06 57.08
CA LYS A 108 -16.92 38.68 55.99
C LYS A 108 -15.98 39.18 54.88
N THR A 109 -14.94 39.94 55.21
CA THR A 109 -13.96 40.45 54.23
C THR A 109 -13.30 39.31 53.45
N ASP A 110 -12.85 38.25 54.14
CA ASP A 110 -12.23 37.10 53.51
C ASP A 110 -13.17 36.38 52.55
N GLN A 111 -14.46 36.33 52.85
CA GLN A 111 -15.46 35.74 51.96
C GLN A 111 -15.75 36.60 50.74
N THR A 112 -15.90 37.92 50.92
CA THR A 112 -16.04 38.85 49.79
C THR A 112 -14.88 38.67 48.81
N ASN A 113 -13.64 38.64 49.31
CA ASN A 113 -12.44 38.42 48.49
C ASN A 113 -12.46 37.07 47.75
N LYS A 114 -12.90 35.99 48.42
CA LYS A 114 -13.02 34.67 47.78
C LYS A 114 -14.08 34.65 46.68
N ILE A 115 -15.24 35.26 46.92
CA ILE A 115 -16.33 35.34 45.94
C ILE A 115 -15.88 36.12 44.70
N GLU A 116 -15.25 37.28 44.87
CA GLU A 116 -14.72 38.08 43.76
C GLU A 116 -13.68 37.29 42.94
N HIS A 117 -12.80 36.54 43.62
CA HIS A 117 -11.83 35.68 42.94
C HIS A 117 -12.51 34.58 42.10
N TYR A 118 -13.57 33.96 42.62
CA TYR A 118 -14.34 32.98 41.86
C TYR A 118 -15.04 33.60 40.65
N GLN A 119 -15.60 34.80 40.76
CA GLN A 119 -16.21 35.51 39.63
C GLN A 119 -15.20 35.77 38.50
N VAL A 120 -14.00 36.25 38.83
CA VAL A 120 -12.93 36.46 37.83
C VAL A 120 -12.53 35.14 37.15
N THR A 121 -12.45 34.06 37.92
CA THR A 121 -12.07 32.74 37.41
C THR A 121 -13.15 32.16 36.50
N MET A 122 -14.43 32.28 36.88
CA MET A 122 -15.58 31.89 36.07
C MET A 122 -15.65 32.66 34.76
N ALA A 123 -15.38 33.97 34.78
CA ALA A 123 -15.34 34.79 33.58
C ALA A 123 -14.23 34.33 32.61
N LYS A 124 -13.05 33.97 33.12
CA LYS A 124 -11.96 33.41 32.30
C LYS A 124 -12.34 32.07 31.68
N LEU A 125 -12.88 31.15 32.48
CA LEU A 125 -13.32 29.84 32.00
C LEU A 125 -14.43 29.95 30.95
N SER A 126 -15.39 30.87 31.14
CA SER A 126 -16.43 31.12 30.15
C SER A 126 -15.86 31.61 28.82
N LYS A 127 -14.82 32.46 28.86
CA LYS A 127 -14.13 32.93 27.66
C LYS A 127 -13.37 31.79 26.96
N GLU A 128 -12.62 30.99 27.72
CA GLU A 128 -11.91 29.82 27.17
C GLU A 128 -12.86 28.80 26.55
N LYS A 129 -14.03 28.58 27.17
CA LYS A 129 -15.09 27.75 26.61
C LYS A 129 -15.56 28.30 25.25
N GLN A 130 -15.81 29.61 25.16
CA GLN A 130 -16.23 30.22 23.89
C GLN A 130 -15.14 30.15 22.81
N ASP A 131 -13.89 30.34 23.18
CA ASP A 131 -12.74 30.24 22.25
C ASP A 131 -12.56 28.80 21.73
N THR A 132 -12.74 27.80 22.59
CA THR A 132 -12.69 26.38 22.21
C THR A 132 -13.87 25.97 21.32
N GLU A 133 -15.09 26.42 21.60
CA GLU A 133 -16.27 26.22 20.74
C GLU A 133 -16.07 26.85 19.35
N ASN A 134 -15.53 28.07 19.28
CA ASN A 134 -15.21 28.72 18.00
C ASN A 134 -14.14 27.96 17.21
N THR A 135 -13.12 27.46 17.89
CA THR A 135 -12.06 26.65 17.27
C THR A 135 -12.62 25.34 16.72
N LEU A 136 -13.49 24.67 17.48
CA LEU A 136 -14.16 23.45 17.04
C LEU A 136 -15.05 23.70 15.81
N ALA A 137 -15.84 24.78 15.80
CA ALA A 137 -16.65 25.12 14.64
C ALA A 137 -15.81 25.37 13.37
N LYS A 138 -14.63 25.98 13.53
CA LYS A 138 -13.67 26.20 12.43
C LYS A 138 -13.08 24.88 11.91
N THR A 139 -12.67 23.97 12.80
CA THR A 139 -12.10 22.67 12.40
C THR A 139 -13.15 21.77 11.73
N GLU A 140 -14.39 21.77 12.23
CA GLU A 140 -15.49 21.04 11.60
C GLU A 140 -15.79 21.56 10.18
N ARG A 141 -15.72 22.87 9.97
CA ARG A 141 -15.89 23.46 8.64
C ARG A 141 -14.79 23.01 7.69
N LEU A 142 -13.53 23.06 8.11
CA LEU A 142 -12.40 22.61 7.28
C LEU A 142 -12.52 21.12 6.92
N LEU A 143 -12.91 20.27 7.88
CA LEU A 143 -13.17 18.85 7.63
C LEU A 143 -14.28 18.61 6.60
N ARG A 144 -15.34 19.45 6.59
CA ARG A 144 -16.40 19.37 5.57
C ARG A 144 -15.88 19.77 4.19
N GLU A 145 -15.10 20.84 4.12
CA GLU A 145 -14.49 21.31 2.87
C GLU A 145 -13.54 20.25 2.29
N GLU A 146 -12.68 19.64 3.11
CA GLU A 146 -11.77 18.56 2.70
C GLU A 146 -12.53 17.31 2.22
N ARG A 147 -13.61 16.91 2.91
CA ARG A 147 -14.47 15.80 2.46
C ARG A 147 -15.12 16.09 1.10
N SER A 148 -15.53 17.33 0.84
CA SER A 148 -16.11 17.73 -0.43
C SER A 148 -15.09 17.68 -1.57
N PHE A 149 -13.86 18.13 -1.32
CA PHE A 149 -12.75 18.09 -2.26
C PHE A 149 -12.39 16.64 -2.62
N ASN A 150 -12.18 15.79 -1.62
CA ASN A 150 -11.89 14.36 -1.82
C ASN A 150 -13.02 13.62 -2.57
N SER A 151 -14.27 14.05 -2.40
CA SER A 151 -15.40 13.49 -3.17
C SER A 151 -15.32 13.89 -4.64
N HIS A 152 -14.90 15.12 -4.94
CA HIS A 152 -14.74 15.60 -6.31
C HIS A 152 -13.58 14.89 -7.03
N ASP A 153 -12.44 14.76 -6.37
CA ASP A 153 -11.28 14.02 -6.90
C ASP A 153 -11.64 12.55 -7.20
N ARG A 154 -12.45 11.92 -6.33
CA ARG A 154 -12.98 10.57 -6.58
C ARG A 154 -13.89 10.49 -7.81
N THR A 155 -14.74 11.50 -8.04
CA THR A 155 -15.58 11.54 -9.24
C THR A 155 -14.76 11.73 -10.51
N ASP A 156 -13.72 12.55 -10.46
CA ASP A 156 -12.83 12.81 -11.58
C ASP A 156 -11.99 11.57 -11.92
N LEU A 157 -11.44 10.91 -10.90
CA LEU A 157 -10.75 9.61 -11.05
C LEU A 157 -11.65 8.56 -11.69
N LYS A 158 -12.90 8.45 -11.25
CA LYS A 158 -13.87 7.49 -11.82
C LYS A 158 -14.18 7.82 -13.29
N THR A 159 -14.27 9.10 -13.63
CA THR A 159 -14.50 9.56 -15.00
C THR A 159 -13.30 9.29 -15.91
N ALA A 160 -12.08 9.54 -15.40
CA ALA A 160 -10.84 9.23 -16.09
C ALA A 160 -10.68 7.71 -16.31
N GLN A 161 -10.97 6.90 -15.30
CA GLN A 161 -10.97 5.43 -15.41
C GLN A 161 -11.96 4.94 -16.48
N GLY A 162 -13.20 5.46 -16.47
CA GLY A 162 -14.18 5.13 -17.51
C GLY A 162 -13.70 5.49 -18.92
N SER A 163 -13.00 6.61 -19.07
CA SER A 163 -12.42 7.05 -20.34
C SER A 163 -11.26 6.14 -20.78
N ILE A 164 -10.40 5.71 -19.84
CA ILE A 164 -9.32 4.76 -20.11
C ILE A 164 -9.89 3.42 -20.56
N THR A 165 -10.87 2.85 -19.85
CA THR A 165 -11.51 1.59 -20.24
C THR A 165 -12.14 1.65 -21.62
N PHE A 166 -12.78 2.79 -21.96
CA PHE A 166 -13.29 3.00 -23.30
C PHE A 166 -12.18 3.02 -24.36
N LEU A 167 -11.10 3.77 -24.10
CA LEU A 167 -9.95 3.86 -25.01
C LEU A 167 -9.25 2.49 -25.19
N GLU A 168 -9.12 1.70 -24.13
CA GLU A 168 -8.58 0.33 -24.19
C GLU A 168 -9.45 -0.57 -25.08
N GLY A 169 -10.78 -0.46 -24.96
CA GLY A 169 -11.73 -1.18 -25.83
C GLY A 169 -11.56 -0.80 -27.30
N VAL A 170 -11.49 0.49 -27.61
CA VAL A 170 -11.27 0.98 -28.98
C VAL A 170 -9.91 0.53 -29.51
N LEU A 171 -8.86 0.59 -28.69
CA LEU A 171 -7.50 0.21 -29.09
C LEU A 171 -7.43 -1.30 -29.40
N LYS A 172 -8.11 -2.13 -28.62
CA LYS A 172 -8.26 -3.56 -28.90
C LYS A 172 -8.96 -3.81 -30.24
N GLU A 173 -10.10 -3.16 -30.48
CA GLU A 173 -10.85 -3.28 -31.75
C GLU A 173 -9.99 -2.87 -32.96
N LYS A 174 -9.25 -1.75 -32.85
CA LYS A 174 -8.35 -1.30 -33.91
C LYS A 174 -7.20 -2.28 -34.15
N ASN A 175 -6.62 -2.85 -33.10
CA ASN A 175 -5.57 -3.86 -33.23
C ASN A 175 -6.07 -5.14 -33.88
N GLU A 176 -7.28 -5.60 -33.53
CA GLU A 176 -7.93 -6.74 -34.18
C GLU A 176 -8.13 -6.47 -35.67
N LYS A 177 -8.58 -5.26 -36.04
CA LYS A 177 -8.73 -4.86 -37.45
C LYS A 177 -7.41 -4.80 -38.20
N ILE A 178 -6.34 -4.29 -37.58
CA ILE A 178 -5.00 -4.29 -38.17
C ILE A 178 -4.53 -5.73 -38.42
N ALA A 179 -4.70 -6.63 -37.46
CA ALA A 179 -4.31 -8.03 -37.60
C ALA A 179 -5.10 -8.73 -38.72
N GLU A 180 -6.40 -8.44 -38.86
CA GLU A 180 -7.22 -8.95 -39.96
C GLU A 180 -6.71 -8.45 -41.32
N LEU A 181 -6.45 -7.15 -41.46
CA LEU A 181 -5.91 -6.56 -42.69
C LEU A 181 -4.52 -7.11 -43.05
N GLN A 182 -3.67 -7.38 -42.05
CA GLN A 182 -2.37 -8.01 -42.27
C GLN A 182 -2.51 -9.45 -42.79
N ARG A 183 -3.45 -10.24 -42.24
CA ARG A 183 -3.75 -11.58 -42.76
C ARG A 183 -4.25 -11.51 -44.20
N GLU A 184 -5.19 -10.61 -44.49
CA GLU A 184 -5.75 -10.43 -45.83
C GLU A 184 -4.67 -10.04 -46.84
N LYS A 185 -3.80 -9.07 -46.51
CA LYS A 185 -2.65 -8.68 -47.34
C LYS A 185 -1.71 -9.87 -47.62
N ASN A 186 -1.42 -10.68 -46.61
CA ASN A 186 -0.58 -11.87 -46.78
C ASN A 186 -1.22 -12.89 -47.72
N VAL A 187 -2.54 -13.13 -47.61
CA VAL A 187 -3.28 -14.01 -48.52
C VAL A 187 -3.19 -13.49 -49.96
N GLN A 188 -3.42 -12.20 -50.18
CA GLN A 188 -3.31 -11.61 -51.52
C GLN A 188 -1.90 -11.73 -52.12
N LEU A 189 -0.85 -11.61 -51.30
CA LEU A 189 0.53 -11.83 -51.74
C LEU A 189 0.78 -13.29 -52.14
N TRP A 190 0.28 -14.25 -51.36
CA TRP A 190 0.36 -15.67 -51.70
C TRP A 190 -0.42 -16.01 -52.97
N GLU A 191 -1.59 -15.41 -53.18
CA GLU A 191 -2.36 -15.60 -54.41
C GLU A 191 -1.61 -15.09 -55.64
N ARG A 192 -1.02 -13.89 -55.59
CA ARG A 192 -0.17 -13.38 -56.67
C ARG A 192 1.02 -14.28 -56.96
N GLU A 193 1.71 -14.73 -55.91
CA GLU A 193 2.90 -15.58 -56.08
C GLU A 193 2.53 -16.95 -56.66
N LYS A 194 1.40 -17.52 -56.23
CA LYS A 194 0.82 -18.73 -56.81
C LYS A 194 0.53 -18.54 -58.29
N GLU A 195 -0.08 -17.42 -58.67
CA GLU A 195 -0.42 -17.11 -60.07
C GLU A 195 0.84 -16.90 -60.94
N ARG A 196 1.86 -16.22 -60.39
CA ARG A 196 3.19 -16.08 -61.02
C ARG A 196 3.83 -17.43 -61.26
N LEU A 197 3.87 -18.30 -60.25
CA LEU A 197 4.44 -19.65 -60.36
C LEU A 197 3.69 -20.49 -61.39
N PHE A 198 2.35 -20.48 -61.40
CA PHE A 198 1.59 -21.20 -62.42
C PHE A 198 1.90 -20.68 -63.82
N GLY A 199 1.94 -19.36 -64.03
CA GLY A 199 2.31 -18.79 -65.33
C GLY A 199 3.73 -19.17 -65.79
N GLU A 200 4.70 -19.22 -64.87
CA GLU A 200 6.06 -19.70 -65.18
C GLU A 200 6.08 -21.19 -65.51
N THR A 201 5.32 -21.99 -64.75
CA THR A 201 5.23 -23.44 -64.95
C THR A 201 4.59 -23.75 -66.29
N GLU A 202 3.52 -23.03 -66.65
CA GLU A 202 2.80 -23.19 -67.92
C GLU A 202 3.67 -22.77 -69.12
N LYS A 203 4.42 -21.67 -69.00
CA LYS A 203 5.45 -21.31 -70.00
C LYS A 203 6.51 -22.40 -70.15
N LYS A 204 6.95 -23.00 -69.04
CA LYS A 204 7.95 -24.08 -69.04
C LYS A 204 7.41 -25.35 -69.67
N ILE A 205 6.15 -25.72 -69.39
CA ILE A 205 5.44 -26.83 -70.05
C ILE A 205 5.41 -26.58 -71.55
N LYS A 206 4.99 -25.39 -72.00
CA LYS A 206 4.93 -25.05 -73.43
C LYS A 206 6.29 -25.14 -74.11
N ASN A 207 7.36 -24.69 -73.44
CA ASN A 207 8.72 -24.83 -73.95
C ASN A 207 9.16 -26.30 -74.06
N LEU A 208 8.87 -27.11 -73.03
CA LEU A 208 9.15 -28.54 -73.04
C LEU A 208 8.34 -29.28 -74.11
N GLU A 209 7.08 -28.91 -74.33
CA GLU A 209 6.25 -29.47 -75.40
C GLU A 209 6.84 -29.16 -76.79
N ASN A 210 7.31 -27.93 -77.00
CA ASN A 210 8.03 -27.56 -78.22
C ASN A 210 9.33 -28.34 -78.39
N GLU A 211 10.10 -28.51 -77.32
CA GLU A 211 11.36 -29.25 -77.34
C GLU A 211 11.13 -30.75 -77.58
N VAL A 212 10.07 -31.34 -77.01
CA VAL A 212 9.64 -32.71 -77.29
C VAL A 212 9.18 -32.85 -78.75
N ALA A 213 8.46 -31.89 -79.29
CA ALA A 213 8.05 -31.91 -80.69
C ALA A 213 9.27 -31.84 -81.64
N GLU A 214 10.27 -31.03 -81.32
CA GLU A 214 11.50 -30.94 -82.08
C GLU A 214 12.35 -32.21 -81.93
N GLN A 215 12.50 -32.73 -80.70
CA GLN A 215 13.11 -34.03 -80.43
C GLN A 215 12.43 -35.15 -81.24
N LYS A 216 11.10 -35.16 -81.34
CA LYS A 216 10.37 -36.12 -82.18
C LYS A 216 10.74 -35.96 -83.66
N ARG A 217 10.79 -34.74 -84.20
CA ARG A 217 11.22 -34.50 -85.58
C ARG A 217 12.65 -34.96 -85.85
N ILE A 218 13.56 -34.64 -84.92
CA ILE A 218 14.95 -35.08 -84.97
C ILE A 218 15.00 -36.61 -84.90
N ASN A 219 14.26 -37.22 -83.99
CA ASN A 219 14.20 -38.67 -83.83
C ASN A 219 13.60 -39.35 -85.07
N ASP A 220 12.58 -38.79 -85.71
CA ASP A 220 12.01 -39.31 -86.96
C ASP A 220 13.02 -39.18 -88.13
N SER A 221 13.79 -38.10 -88.15
CA SER A 221 14.88 -37.90 -89.10
C SER A 221 16.02 -38.89 -88.88
N ILE A 222 16.46 -39.06 -87.63
CA ILE A 222 17.47 -40.04 -87.24
C ILE A 222 16.96 -41.45 -87.51
N THR A 223 15.71 -41.79 -87.19
CA THR A 223 15.12 -43.11 -87.45
C THR A 223 15.08 -43.40 -88.94
N ARG A 224 14.74 -42.42 -89.79
CA ARG A 224 14.88 -42.56 -91.26
C ARG A 224 16.33 -42.79 -91.69
N LYS A 225 17.27 -42.01 -91.15
CA LYS A 225 18.70 -42.22 -91.40
C LYS A 225 19.20 -43.55 -90.84
N LEU A 226 18.65 -44.03 -89.72
CA LEU A 226 18.99 -45.28 -89.06
C LEU A 226 18.45 -46.45 -89.86
N LEU A 227 17.23 -46.37 -90.40
CA LEU A 227 16.71 -47.35 -91.36
C LEU A 227 17.60 -47.41 -92.61
N GLN A 228 18.02 -46.26 -93.12
CA GLN A 228 18.94 -46.19 -94.26
C GLN A 228 20.34 -46.71 -93.89
N ILE A 229 20.82 -46.41 -92.69
CA ILE A 229 22.08 -46.93 -92.15
C ILE A 229 21.93 -48.39 -91.80
N GLU A 230 20.78 -48.92 -91.40
CA GLU A 230 20.49 -50.32 -91.13
C GLU A 230 20.35 -51.08 -92.43
N GLU A 231 19.85 -50.49 -93.51
CA GLU A 231 20.04 -51.06 -94.85
C GLU A 231 21.53 -51.13 -95.20
N ASN A 232 22.27 -50.05 -94.95
CA ASN A 232 23.72 -50.01 -95.15
C ASN A 232 24.52 -50.90 -94.17
N ASN A 233 24.01 -51.14 -92.95
CA ASN A 233 24.58 -51.95 -91.88
C ASN A 233 24.05 -53.37 -91.91
N LYS A 234 22.96 -53.68 -92.58
CA LYS A 234 22.63 -55.04 -92.99
C LYS A 234 23.57 -55.43 -94.13
N MET A 235 23.89 -54.47 -95.01
CA MET A 235 25.01 -54.55 -95.96
C MET A 235 26.39 -54.62 -95.29
N LEU A 236 26.63 -53.93 -94.16
CA LEU A 236 27.93 -53.94 -93.45
C LEU A 236 28.03 -54.93 -92.28
N ARG A 237 26.96 -55.43 -91.66
CA ARG A 237 26.96 -56.55 -90.69
C ARG A 237 26.97 -57.89 -91.41
N MET A 238 26.44 -57.97 -92.63
CA MET A 238 26.94 -58.97 -93.60
C MET A 238 28.47 -58.91 -93.77
N LYS A 239 29.12 -57.77 -93.47
CA LYS A 239 30.59 -57.60 -93.48
C LYS A 239 31.23 -57.55 -92.08
N GLN A 240 30.46 -57.43 -90.99
CA GLN A 240 30.93 -57.08 -89.66
C GLN A 240 30.12 -57.78 -88.54
N ASP A 241 29.56 -58.96 -88.83
CA ASP A 241 29.45 -60.07 -87.87
C ASP A 241 30.85 -60.64 -87.50
N LEU A 242 31.89 -59.81 -87.57
CA LEU A 242 33.28 -60.13 -87.33
C LEU A 242 33.88 -59.46 -86.07
N SER A 243 33.21 -58.54 -85.36
CA SER A 243 33.76 -58.06 -84.07
C SER A 243 32.83 -57.20 -83.21
N LYS A 244 32.44 -57.76 -82.05
CA LYS A 244 31.87 -57.10 -80.85
C LYS A 244 32.94 -56.18 -80.20
N GLY A 245 32.69 -55.23 -79.29
CA GLY A 245 31.52 -54.78 -78.52
C GLY A 245 32.00 -54.14 -77.19
N SER A 246 31.43 -52.97 -76.86
CA SER A 246 31.15 -52.32 -75.54
C SER A 246 32.23 -52.03 -74.46
N PHE A 247 32.14 -50.77 -73.97
CA PHE A 247 32.38 -50.20 -72.61
C PHE A 247 31.85 -51.11 -71.47
N PRO A 248 32.22 -50.99 -70.14
CA PRO A 248 32.17 -49.74 -69.32
C PRO A 248 33.03 -49.74 -67.99
N PRO A 249 32.79 -48.83 -67.01
CA PRO A 249 33.61 -48.56 -65.79
C PRO A 249 32.89 -48.87 -64.43
N SER A 250 33.53 -48.59 -63.27
CA SER A 250 32.91 -48.56 -61.90
C SER A 250 33.80 -47.74 -60.91
N THR A 251 33.35 -46.69 -60.21
CA THR A 251 32.58 -46.53 -58.92
C THR A 251 33.26 -46.96 -57.61
N ASN A 252 33.09 -46.17 -56.52
CA ASN A 252 33.56 -46.46 -55.14
C ASN A 252 32.52 -46.02 -54.08
N LYS A 253 32.27 -46.88 -53.06
CA LYS A 253 31.10 -46.90 -52.15
C LYS A 253 31.29 -46.39 -50.70
N SER A 254 32.49 -46.07 -50.20
CA SER A 254 32.70 -45.89 -48.74
C SER A 254 32.30 -44.53 -48.14
N ASN A 255 31.99 -43.52 -48.98
CA ASN A 255 31.67 -42.15 -48.52
C ASN A 255 30.21 -42.02 -48.01
N GLU A 256 29.35 -42.97 -48.33
CA GLU A 256 27.93 -42.95 -47.97
C GLU A 256 27.67 -43.31 -46.50
N GLU A 257 28.48 -44.19 -45.90
CA GLU A 257 28.23 -44.72 -44.56
C GLU A 257 28.58 -43.72 -43.44
N LEU A 258 29.66 -42.96 -43.60
CA LEU A 258 30.07 -41.92 -42.65
C LEU A 258 29.04 -40.78 -42.53
N LYS A 259 28.40 -40.40 -43.64
CA LYS A 259 27.38 -39.34 -43.66
C LYS A 259 26.15 -39.71 -42.83
N ARG A 260 25.79 -41.00 -42.76
CA ARG A 260 24.63 -41.47 -42.00
C ARG A 260 24.85 -41.42 -40.48
N ALA A 261 26.06 -41.66 -39.99
CA ALA A 261 26.36 -41.65 -38.55
C ALA A 261 26.33 -40.24 -37.95
N ILE A 262 26.87 -39.25 -38.67
CA ILE A 262 26.88 -37.84 -38.24
C ILE A 262 25.45 -37.31 -38.10
N TYR A 263 24.60 -37.60 -39.08
CA TYR A 263 23.19 -37.18 -39.08
C TYR A 263 22.41 -37.66 -37.84
N LEU A 264 22.68 -38.86 -37.33
CA LEU A 264 22.00 -39.40 -36.15
C LEU A 264 22.41 -38.69 -34.86
N LEU A 265 23.68 -38.30 -34.74
CA LEU A 265 24.19 -37.56 -33.57
C LEU A 265 23.64 -36.13 -33.53
N GLU A 266 23.60 -35.44 -34.68
CA GLU A 266 23.01 -34.09 -34.78
C GLU A 266 21.53 -34.09 -34.36
N LYS A 267 20.77 -35.10 -34.78
CA LYS A 267 19.37 -35.27 -34.38
C LYS A 267 19.21 -35.44 -32.87
N ASP A 268 20.09 -36.20 -32.22
CA ASP A 268 20.02 -36.43 -30.77
C ASP A 268 20.43 -35.17 -29.98
N VAL A 269 21.37 -34.37 -30.50
CA VAL A 269 21.75 -33.07 -29.90
C VAL A 269 20.57 -32.09 -29.94
N ILE A 270 19.91 -31.94 -31.10
CA ILE A 270 18.74 -31.06 -31.26
C ILE A 270 17.62 -31.47 -30.28
N PHE A 271 17.39 -32.78 -30.11
CA PHE A 271 16.40 -33.27 -29.16
C PHE A 271 16.76 -32.93 -27.70
N LEU A 272 18.03 -33.03 -27.32
CA LEU A 272 18.48 -32.69 -25.97
C LEU A 272 18.43 -31.18 -25.70
N GLU A 273 18.82 -30.35 -26.67
CA GLU A 273 18.71 -28.89 -26.59
C GLU A 273 17.27 -28.44 -26.38
N GLN A 274 16.33 -29.05 -27.11
CA GLN A 274 14.92 -28.72 -26.98
C GLN A 274 14.34 -29.13 -25.62
N ASN A 275 14.70 -30.31 -25.10
CA ASN A 275 14.29 -30.73 -23.75
C ASN A 275 14.88 -29.81 -22.67
N LEU A 276 16.15 -29.39 -22.82
CA LEU A 276 16.79 -28.48 -21.87
C LEU A 276 16.09 -27.11 -21.86
N TYR A 277 15.77 -26.59 -23.05
CA TYR A 277 15.02 -25.35 -23.20
C TYR A 277 13.62 -25.44 -22.57
N GLU A 278 12.89 -26.54 -22.77
CA GLU A 278 11.58 -26.74 -22.16
C GLU A 278 11.64 -26.80 -20.62
N GLN A 279 12.68 -27.45 -20.07
CA GLN A 279 12.92 -27.44 -18.63
C GLN A 279 13.25 -26.04 -18.12
N GLN A 280 14.16 -25.33 -18.78
CA GLN A 280 14.51 -23.95 -18.45
C GLN A 280 13.27 -23.05 -18.45
N ARG A 281 12.44 -23.14 -19.50
CA ARG A 281 11.18 -22.40 -19.62
C ARG A 281 10.24 -22.70 -18.45
N THR A 282 10.07 -23.99 -18.12
CA THR A 282 9.19 -24.42 -17.02
C THR A 282 9.64 -23.83 -15.68
N PHE A 283 10.94 -23.90 -15.38
CA PHE A 283 11.48 -23.33 -14.14
C PHE A 283 11.40 -21.80 -14.11
N ALA A 284 11.66 -21.12 -15.22
CA ALA A 284 11.51 -19.66 -15.31
C ALA A 284 10.04 -19.24 -15.09
N THR A 285 9.07 -20.00 -15.61
CA THR A 285 7.64 -19.75 -15.35
C THR A 285 7.28 -19.94 -13.88
N ILE A 286 7.79 -20.99 -13.22
CA ILE A 286 7.55 -21.21 -11.79
C ILE A 286 8.14 -20.05 -10.97
N LEU A 287 9.38 -19.65 -11.24
CA LEU A 287 10.02 -18.53 -10.54
C LEU A 287 9.30 -17.20 -10.78
N LEU A 288 8.74 -16.99 -11.98
CA LEU A 288 7.91 -15.83 -12.27
C LEU A 288 6.65 -15.83 -11.39
N GLY A 289 5.96 -16.97 -11.27
CA GLY A 289 4.80 -17.10 -10.39
C GLY A 289 5.14 -16.78 -8.93
N VAL A 290 6.21 -17.39 -8.41
CA VAL A 290 6.68 -17.11 -7.04
C VAL A 290 7.05 -15.64 -6.86
N LYS A 291 7.70 -15.02 -7.85
CA LYS A 291 8.02 -13.59 -7.83
C LYS A 291 6.76 -12.73 -7.78
N THR A 292 5.73 -13.06 -8.57
CA THR A 292 4.44 -12.36 -8.57
C THR A 292 3.74 -12.49 -7.22
N ASP A 293 3.71 -13.68 -6.64
CA ASP A 293 3.11 -13.90 -5.31
C ASP A 293 3.84 -13.11 -4.22
N LEU A 294 5.17 -13.07 -4.28
CA LEU A 294 5.99 -12.27 -3.35
C LEU A 294 5.74 -10.77 -3.51
N LEU A 295 5.51 -10.26 -4.72
CA LEU A 295 5.14 -8.85 -4.93
C LEU A 295 3.77 -8.53 -4.31
N ILE A 296 2.77 -9.40 -4.47
CA ILE A 296 1.45 -9.23 -3.85
C ILE A 296 1.57 -9.22 -2.31
N ILE A 297 2.40 -10.12 -1.74
CA ILE A 297 2.65 -10.14 -0.30
C ILE A 297 3.39 -8.87 0.14
N SER A 298 4.34 -8.39 -0.66
CA SER A 298 5.06 -7.14 -0.41
C SER A 298 4.12 -5.95 -0.29
N ASP A 299 3.15 -5.83 -1.19
CA ASP A 299 2.18 -4.72 -1.20
C ASP A 299 1.33 -4.71 0.09
N ASN A 300 1.00 -5.89 0.63
CA ASN A 300 0.27 -6.03 1.89
C ASN A 300 1.12 -5.78 3.15
N LEU A 301 2.45 -5.89 3.04
CA LEU A 301 3.41 -5.68 4.12
C LEU A 301 4.09 -4.30 4.05
N THR A 302 3.67 -3.47 3.10
CA THR A 302 4.15 -2.10 2.95
C THR A 302 3.34 -1.19 3.86
N ASP A 303 4.03 -0.44 4.71
CA ASP A 303 3.40 0.57 5.56
C ASP A 303 2.71 1.62 4.67
N PRO A 304 1.39 1.81 4.80
CA PRO A 304 0.63 2.74 3.97
C PRO A 304 1.03 4.21 4.16
N ASP A 305 1.62 4.57 5.31
CA ASP A 305 1.99 5.96 5.63
C ASP A 305 3.41 6.30 5.17
N THR A 306 4.32 5.31 5.16
CA THR A 306 5.74 5.52 4.81
C THR A 306 6.15 4.92 3.47
N GLY A 307 5.33 4.02 2.90
CA GLY A 307 5.64 3.28 1.67
C GLY A 307 6.80 2.30 1.82
N GLN A 308 7.25 2.01 3.04
CA GLN A 308 8.37 1.10 3.29
C GLN A 308 7.89 -0.31 3.62
N VAL A 309 8.53 -1.29 2.99
CA VAL A 309 8.39 -2.71 3.35
C VAL A 309 9.09 -2.93 4.69
N ILE A 310 8.33 -3.37 5.69
CA ILE A 310 8.75 -3.36 7.10
C ILE A 310 9.84 -4.42 7.39
N ASP A 311 9.91 -5.50 6.61
CA ASP A 311 10.82 -6.63 6.84
C ASP A 311 11.97 -6.70 5.83
N LYS A 312 13.21 -6.50 6.33
CA LYS A 312 14.45 -6.54 5.56
C LYS A 312 14.80 -7.94 5.03
N ASP A 313 14.41 -9.00 5.74
CA ASP A 313 14.66 -10.37 5.29
C ASP A 313 13.68 -10.75 4.18
N PHE A 314 12.45 -10.25 4.24
CA PHE A 314 11.48 -10.38 3.15
C PHE A 314 11.95 -9.70 1.85
N VAL A 315 12.43 -8.45 1.93
CA VAL A 315 13.02 -7.74 0.77
C VAL A 315 14.18 -8.53 0.17
N ARG A 316 15.04 -9.13 1.00
CA ARG A 316 16.16 -9.98 0.54
C ARG A 316 15.68 -11.21 -0.23
N VAL A 317 14.59 -11.86 0.21
CA VAL A 317 14.00 -13.01 -0.49
C VAL A 317 13.43 -12.60 -1.85
N CYS A 318 12.76 -11.45 -1.93
CA CYS A 318 12.25 -10.88 -3.19
C CYS A 318 13.37 -10.59 -4.19
N ASP A 319 14.48 -10.01 -3.74
CA ASP A 319 15.65 -9.72 -4.55
C ASP A 319 16.33 -10.99 -5.06
N ILE A 320 16.52 -11.99 -4.18
CA ILE A 320 17.11 -13.28 -4.55
C ILE A 320 16.23 -14.00 -5.59
N THR A 321 14.92 -14.02 -5.38
CA THR A 321 13.97 -14.64 -6.31
C THR A 321 13.98 -13.94 -7.67
N SER A 322 14.08 -12.61 -7.68
CA SER A 322 14.18 -11.82 -8.92
C SER A 322 15.48 -12.09 -9.68
N LYS A 323 16.60 -12.23 -8.98
CA LYS A 323 17.90 -12.59 -9.58
C LYS A 323 17.87 -14.01 -10.16
N LEU A 324 17.29 -14.96 -9.43
CA LEU A 324 17.12 -16.34 -9.88
C LEU A 324 16.23 -16.42 -11.13
N PHE A 325 15.12 -15.68 -11.15
CA PHE A 325 14.25 -15.60 -12.32
C PHE A 325 15.01 -15.07 -13.55
N GLN A 326 15.75 -13.96 -13.39
CA GLN A 326 16.48 -13.35 -14.50
C GLN A 326 17.59 -14.28 -15.01
N ALA A 327 18.35 -14.90 -14.11
CA ALA A 327 19.37 -15.88 -14.47
C ALA A 327 18.81 -17.12 -15.16
N MET A 328 17.64 -17.62 -14.74
CA MET A 328 16.95 -18.72 -15.42
C MET A 328 16.44 -18.33 -16.80
N LYS A 329 15.94 -17.09 -16.96
CA LYS A 329 15.51 -16.56 -18.25
C LYS A 329 16.68 -16.45 -19.23
N ASP A 330 17.84 -16.03 -18.75
CA ASP A 330 19.02 -15.76 -19.58
C ASP A 330 19.91 -17.00 -19.78
N GLY A 331 19.67 -18.09 -19.03
CA GLY A 331 20.44 -19.33 -19.14
C GLY A 331 21.75 -19.33 -18.34
N GLU A 332 21.92 -18.37 -17.45
CA GLU A 332 23.14 -18.11 -16.67
C GLU A 332 23.01 -18.58 -15.21
N ILE A 333 22.18 -19.60 -14.96
CA ILE A 333 21.85 -20.07 -13.60
C ILE A 333 23.08 -20.51 -12.80
N GLN A 334 24.09 -21.08 -13.46
CA GLN A 334 25.33 -21.51 -12.80
C GLN A 334 26.17 -20.32 -12.32
N ASP A 335 26.13 -19.21 -13.03
CA ASP A 335 26.86 -17.99 -12.64
C ASP A 335 26.10 -17.23 -11.56
N ALA A 336 24.77 -17.18 -11.66
CA ALA A 336 23.94 -16.63 -10.60
C ALA A 336 24.07 -17.42 -9.29
N GLN A 337 24.19 -18.75 -9.34
CA GLN A 337 24.37 -19.60 -8.15
C GLN A 337 25.61 -19.21 -7.33
N LYS A 338 26.70 -18.76 -7.98
CA LYS A 338 27.93 -18.30 -7.29
C LYS A 338 27.72 -17.01 -6.49
N SER A 339 26.74 -16.20 -6.88
CA SER A 339 26.42 -14.91 -6.24
C SER A 339 25.41 -15.04 -5.10
N LEU A 340 24.82 -16.23 -4.91
CA LEU A 340 23.81 -16.48 -3.88
C LEU A 340 24.45 -16.88 -2.54
N PRO A 341 23.73 -16.71 -1.42
CA PRO A 341 24.17 -17.19 -0.13
C PRO A 341 24.49 -18.70 -0.14
N PRO A 342 25.46 -19.16 0.67
CA PRO A 342 25.95 -20.55 0.61
C PRO A 342 24.88 -21.63 0.73
N HIS A 343 23.80 -21.38 1.48
CA HIS A 343 22.70 -22.33 1.66
C HIS A 343 21.86 -22.57 0.40
N TYR A 344 22.00 -21.76 -0.66
CA TYR A 344 21.43 -22.01 -1.99
C TYR A 344 22.36 -22.82 -2.91
N SER A 345 23.59 -23.06 -2.47
CA SER A 345 24.64 -23.72 -3.27
C SER A 345 24.90 -25.16 -2.84
N TYR A 346 24.35 -25.59 -1.70
CA TYR A 346 24.50 -26.94 -1.18
C TYR A 346 23.16 -27.67 -1.10
N LEU A 347 23.16 -28.91 -1.59
CA LEU A 347 22.09 -29.86 -1.33
C LEU A 347 22.37 -30.59 -0.02
N PRO A 348 21.39 -30.69 0.91
CA PRO A 348 21.49 -31.52 2.09
C PRO A 348 21.84 -32.98 1.74
N SER A 349 22.66 -33.63 2.56
CA SER A 349 23.18 -34.99 2.30
C SER A 349 22.10 -36.08 2.27
N ASP A 350 20.92 -35.79 2.79
CA ASP A 350 19.72 -36.62 2.79
C ASP A 350 18.80 -36.38 1.58
N PHE A 351 19.09 -35.37 0.74
CA PHE A 351 18.28 -35.06 -0.44
C PHE A 351 18.57 -36.03 -1.60
N LYS A 352 17.60 -36.89 -1.91
CA LYS A 352 17.72 -37.90 -2.98
C LYS A 352 16.94 -37.50 -4.23
N ILE A 353 17.65 -37.08 -5.28
CA ILE A 353 17.05 -36.92 -6.62
C ILE A 353 16.96 -38.29 -7.29
N LYS A 354 15.75 -38.70 -7.70
CA LYS A 354 15.58 -39.89 -8.54
C LYS A 354 16.24 -39.64 -9.90
N ARG A 355 17.32 -40.38 -10.20
CA ARG A 355 17.88 -40.38 -11.56
C ARG A 355 16.81 -40.83 -12.54
N ILE A 356 16.58 -40.01 -13.57
CA ILE A 356 15.78 -40.40 -14.72
C ILE A 356 16.43 -41.66 -15.33
N LYS A 357 15.67 -42.75 -15.46
CA LYS A 357 16.14 -43.96 -16.15
C LYS A 357 16.51 -43.54 -17.58
N ARG A 358 17.73 -43.85 -18.02
CA ARG A 358 18.11 -43.72 -19.44
C ARG A 358 17.02 -44.38 -20.28
N ILE A 359 16.36 -43.60 -21.13
CA ILE A 359 15.55 -44.15 -22.20
C ILE A 359 16.54 -44.71 -23.22
N SER A 360 17.06 -45.91 -22.95
CA SER A 360 17.75 -46.68 -23.98
C SER A 360 16.70 -46.98 -25.04
N ARG A 361 16.85 -46.40 -26.24
CA ARG A 361 16.03 -46.75 -27.41
C ARG A 361 15.93 -48.28 -27.47
N SER A 362 14.71 -48.78 -27.54
CA SER A 362 14.41 -50.20 -27.75
C SER A 362 15.30 -50.75 -28.85
N LYS A 363 16.00 -51.86 -28.55
CA LYS A 363 16.77 -52.62 -29.55
C LYS A 363 15.84 -52.91 -30.74
N ILE A 364 16.03 -52.21 -31.84
CA ILE A 364 15.46 -52.61 -33.12
C ILE A 364 16.20 -53.91 -33.47
N GLN A 365 15.55 -55.05 -33.26
CA GLN A 365 15.98 -56.30 -33.87
C GLN A 365 15.80 -56.14 -35.37
N ILE A 366 16.90 -55.91 -36.07
CA ILE A 366 16.95 -56.08 -37.52
C ILE A 366 16.76 -57.58 -37.76
N PRO A 367 15.78 -58.02 -38.56
CA PRO A 367 15.66 -59.41 -38.93
C PRO A 367 16.89 -59.77 -39.76
N ILE A 368 17.71 -60.68 -39.25
CA ILE A 368 18.75 -61.33 -40.03
C ILE A 368 17.99 -62.20 -41.05
N LEU A 369 18.00 -61.79 -42.31
CA LEU A 369 17.72 -62.69 -43.43
C LEU A 369 18.81 -63.76 -43.39
N ASN A 370 18.46 -64.94 -42.88
CA ASN A 370 19.26 -66.13 -43.06
C ASN A 370 19.13 -66.53 -44.54
N ASP A 371 20.11 -66.12 -45.33
CA ASP A 371 20.54 -66.93 -46.46
C ASP A 371 21.04 -68.26 -45.88
N LYS A 372 20.24 -69.30 -46.08
CA LYS A 372 20.75 -70.66 -46.17
C LYS A 372 20.25 -71.25 -47.47
N ASP A 373 21.12 -71.14 -48.46
CA ASP A 373 21.28 -72.12 -49.50
C ASP A 373 21.36 -73.54 -48.90
N GLU A 374 20.57 -74.41 -49.51
CA GLU A 374 20.88 -75.76 -49.98
C GLU A 374 21.36 -76.89 -49.03
N TYR A 375 20.84 -78.08 -49.39
CA TYR A 375 21.22 -79.46 -49.06
C TYR A 375 20.67 -80.09 -47.77
N GLY A 376 19.65 -80.94 -47.96
CA GLY A 376 19.16 -81.93 -46.99
C GLY A 376 17.69 -82.27 -47.19
#